data_AF-A0A3D2HJ33-F1
#
_entry.id   AF-A0A3D2HJ33-F1
#
_cell.length_a   1.000
_cell.length_b   1.000
_cell.length_c   1.000
_cell.angle_alpha   90.00
_cell.angle_beta   90.00
_cell.angle_gamma   90.00
#
_symmetry.space_group_name_H-M   'P 1'
#
loop_
_entity.id
_entity.type
_entity.pdbx_description
1 polymer ?
#
loop_
_entity_poly.entity_id
_entity_poly.type
_entity_poly.pdbx_seq_one_letter_code
_entity_poly.pdbx_strand_id
1 'polypeptide(L)'
;MQNPATLNLIAWFKQHARRLPWRQNPSVYKTVVSEFMLQQTQIKTMLPYFERWMQEFPSFQALAQAPLTSVLAVWSGLGYYTRAKHLHAFAQT
;
A
#
# COMPACT_ATOMS: atom_id res chain seq x y z
N MET A 1 26.84 -21.68 2.90
CA MET A 1 27.01 -20.77 4.06
C MET A 1 26.24 -19.49 3.79
N GLN A 2 25.46 -18.98 4.75
CA GLN A 2 24.77 -17.68 4.56
C GLN A 2 25.80 -16.54 4.55
N ASN A 3 25.63 -15.57 3.63
CA ASN A 3 26.56 -14.45 3.43
C ASN A 3 26.56 -13.54 4.68
N PRO A 4 27.72 -13.26 5.32
CA PRO A 4 27.80 -12.39 6.50
C PRO A 4 27.19 -11.00 6.31
N ALA A 5 27.28 -10.42 5.11
CA ALA A 5 26.66 -9.13 4.81
C ALA A 5 25.12 -9.20 4.89
N THR A 6 24.52 -10.31 4.46
CA THR A 6 23.08 -10.54 4.56
C THR A 6 22.63 -10.63 6.02
N LEU A 7 23.39 -11.35 6.85
CA LEU A 7 23.11 -11.47 8.28
C LEU A 7 23.15 -10.11 8.98
N ASN A 8 24.17 -9.29 8.67
CA ASN A 8 24.30 -7.94 9.20
C ASN A 8 23.13 -7.03 8.77
N LEU A 9 22.73 -7.09 7.50
CA LEU A 9 21.59 -6.32 7.00
C LEU A 9 20.28 -6.71 7.68
N ILE A 10 20.04 -8.01 7.90
CA ILE A 10 18.85 -8.50 8.60
C ILE A 10 18.85 -8.02 10.05
N ALA A 11 19.98 -8.11 10.75
CA ALA A 11 20.11 -7.66 12.13
C ALA A 11 19.84 -6.16 12.27
N TRP A 12 20.43 -5.35 11.39
CA TRP A 12 20.18 -3.91 11.33
C TRP A 12 18.71 -3.60 11.05
N PHE A 13 18.09 -4.27 10.07
CA PHE A 13 16.68 -4.03 9.74
C PHE A 13 15.76 -4.36 10.91
N LYS A 14 16.01 -5.46 11.64
CA LYS A 14 15.23 -5.80 12.84
C LYS A 14 15.24 -4.71 13.90
N GLN A 15 16.36 -3.99 14.05
CA GLN A 15 16.53 -2.94 15.07
C GLN A 15 16.06 -1.55 14.59
N HIS A 16 16.23 -1.25 13.30
CA HIS A 16 16.07 0.10 12.76
C HIS A 16 14.91 0.26 11.75
N ALA A 17 14.13 -0.80 11.48
CA ALA A 17 13.00 -0.71 10.56
C ALA A 17 11.99 0.36 10.99
N ARG A 18 11.59 1.20 10.02
CA ARG A 18 10.50 2.16 10.21
C ARG A 18 9.19 1.44 10.49
N ARG A 19 8.44 1.94 11.45
CA ARG A 19 7.06 1.54 11.75
C ARG A 19 6.14 2.11 10.68
N LEU A 20 5.65 1.25 9.78
CA LEU A 20 4.76 1.63 8.69
C LEU A 20 3.44 0.86 8.84
N PRO A 21 2.26 1.48 8.60
CA PRO A 21 0.97 0.86 8.88
C PRO A 21 0.77 -0.52 8.23
N TRP A 22 1.20 -0.68 6.99
CA TRP A 22 1.13 -1.96 6.26
C TRP A 22 2.17 -2.99 6.69
N ARG A 23 3.20 -2.61 7.46
CA ARG A 23 4.22 -3.52 8.01
C ARG A 23 3.94 -3.96 9.44
N GLN A 24 3.22 -3.16 10.23
CA GLN A 24 2.91 -3.49 11.62
C GLN A 24 1.83 -4.56 11.73
N ASN A 25 0.79 -4.47 10.90
CA ASN A 25 -0.29 -5.45 10.81
C ASN A 25 -0.44 -5.89 9.35
N PRO A 26 0.51 -6.67 8.83
CA PRO A 26 0.58 -6.99 7.41
C PRO A 26 -0.62 -7.85 7.00
N SER A 27 -1.20 -7.49 5.86
CA SER A 27 -2.13 -8.34 5.13
C SER A 27 -1.80 -8.23 3.65
N VAL A 28 -2.15 -9.24 2.86
CA VAL A 28 -1.95 -9.19 1.40
C VAL A 28 -2.57 -7.92 0.82
N TYR A 29 -3.78 -7.56 1.25
CA TYR A 29 -4.47 -6.34 0.83
C TYR A 29 -3.68 -5.06 1.15
N LYS A 30 -3.28 -4.88 2.41
CA LYS A 30 -2.53 -3.69 2.85
C LYS A 30 -1.20 -3.57 2.12
N THR A 31 -0.49 -4.68 1.95
CA THR A 31 0.76 -4.73 1.19
C THR A 31 0.52 -4.28 -0.24
N VAL A 32 -0.40 -4.90 -0.98
CA VAL A 32 -0.71 -4.55 -2.37
C VAL A 32 -1.09 -3.07 -2.52
N VAL A 33 -2.02 -2.57 -1.70
CA VAL A 33 -2.43 -1.16 -1.76
C VAL A 33 -1.24 -0.24 -1.50
N SER A 34 -0.41 -0.53 -0.49
CA SER A 34 0.77 0.27 -0.17
C SER A 34 1.77 0.32 -1.33
N GLU A 35 2.02 -0.80 -1.99
CA GLU A 35 2.96 -0.87 -3.11
C GLU A 35 2.44 -0.10 -4.34
N PHE A 36 1.14 -0.19 -4.66
CA PHE A 36 0.54 0.65 -5.70
C PHE A 36 0.65 2.14 -5.38
N MET A 37 0.37 2.53 -4.13
CA MET A 37 0.45 3.94 -3.73
C MET A 37 1.88 4.48 -3.69
N LEU A 38 2.89 3.66 -3.38
CA LEU A 38 4.30 4.08 -3.26
C LEU A 38 5.04 4.20 -4.59
N GLN A 39 4.46 3.72 -5.70
CA GLN A 39 5.01 3.95 -7.02
C GLN A 39 5.16 5.46 -7.28
N GLN A 40 6.41 5.92 -7.40
CA GLN A 40 6.77 7.32 -7.62
C GLN A 40 6.14 8.31 -6.61
N THR A 41 5.84 7.84 -5.39
CA THR A 41 5.23 8.65 -4.34
C THR A 41 6.00 8.44 -3.03
N GLN A 42 6.32 9.53 -2.33
CA GLN A 42 7.03 9.43 -1.05
C GLN A 42 6.11 8.93 0.07
N ILE A 43 6.66 8.16 1.01
CA ILE A 43 5.91 7.63 2.18
C ILE A 43 5.16 8.74 2.91
N LYS A 44 5.80 9.88 3.20
CA LYS A 44 5.17 11.01 3.91
C LYS A 44 3.91 11.54 3.21
N THR A 45 3.91 11.54 1.88
CA THR A 45 2.80 12.02 1.05
C THR A 45 1.68 10.98 1.02
N MET A 46 2.04 9.71 0.96
CA MET A 46 1.10 8.59 0.82
C MET A 46 0.37 8.24 2.12
N LEU A 47 0.98 8.39 3.29
CA LEU A 47 0.41 7.96 4.58
C LEU A 47 -1.06 8.40 4.81
N PRO A 48 -1.43 9.69 4.69
CA PRO A 48 -2.82 10.11 4.89
C PRO A 48 -3.79 9.56 3.84
N TYR A 49 -3.30 9.19 2.64
CA TYR A 49 -4.12 8.53 1.61
C TYR A 49 -4.33 7.05 1.94
N PHE A 50 -3.29 6.37 2.42
CA PHE A 50 -3.38 4.98 2.83
C PHE A 50 -4.35 4.80 3.98
N GLU A 51 -4.31 5.68 4.99
CA GLU A 51 -5.22 5.63 6.13
C GLU A 51 -6.69 5.81 5.71
N ARG A 52 -6.98 6.84 4.92
CA ARG A 52 -8.32 7.08 4.36
C ARG A 52 -8.79 5.93 3.49
N TRP A 53 -7.90 5.40 2.63
CA TRP A 53 -8.23 4.27 1.78
C TRP A 53 -8.58 3.03 2.60
N MET A 54 -7.85 2.73 3.67
CA MET A 54 -8.15 1.59 4.55
C MET A 54 -9.48 1.74 5.29
N GLN A 55 -9.95 2.98 5.51
CA GLN A 55 -11.27 3.23 6.09
C GLN A 55 -12.39 2.99 5.07
N GLU A 56 -12.25 3.50 3.85
CA GLU A 56 -13.27 3.41 2.79
C GLU A 56 -13.31 2.02 2.14
N PHE A 57 -12.15 1.43 1.89
CA PHE A 57 -11.98 0.14 1.23
C PHE A 57 -11.12 -0.76 2.11
N PRO A 58 -11.69 -1.45 3.12
CA PRO A 58 -10.91 -2.24 4.08
C PRO A 58 -10.43 -3.59 3.53
N SER A 59 -10.88 -4.01 2.34
CA SER A 59 -10.56 -5.31 1.75
C SER A 59 -10.61 -5.29 0.22
N PHE A 60 -10.09 -6.35 -0.43
CA PHE A 60 -10.24 -6.54 -1.87
C PHE A 60 -11.71 -6.57 -2.28
N GLN A 61 -12.56 -7.26 -1.51
CA GLN A 61 -14.00 -7.33 -1.78
C GLN A 61 -14.66 -5.95 -1.74
N ALA A 62 -14.38 -5.15 -0.71
CA ALA A 62 -14.93 -3.80 -0.60
C ALA A 62 -14.47 -2.90 -1.75
N LEU A 63 -13.19 -3.00 -2.14
CA LEU A 63 -12.65 -2.27 -3.29
C LEU A 63 -13.31 -2.72 -4.61
N ALA A 64 -13.46 -4.03 -4.82
CA ALA A 64 -14.00 -4.60 -6.05
C ALA A 64 -15.45 -4.17 -6.31
N GLN A 65 -16.25 -4.11 -5.24
CA GLN A 65 -17.66 -3.72 -5.26
C GLN A 65 -17.88 -2.20 -5.37
N ALA A 66 -16.85 -1.40 -5.04
CA ALA A 66 -16.97 0.05 -5.09
C ALA A 66 -17.11 0.57 -6.53
N PRO A 67 -17.95 1.60 -6.77
CA PRO A 67 -17.96 2.31 -8.03
C PRO A 67 -16.58 2.93 -8.30
N LEU A 68 -16.11 2.84 -9.55
CA LEU A 68 -14.81 3.43 -9.94
C LEU A 68 -14.74 4.93 -9.61
N THR A 69 -15.86 5.66 -9.69
CA THR A 69 -15.93 7.08 -9.31
C THR A 69 -15.56 7.30 -7.85
N SER A 70 -16.08 6.47 -6.93
CA SER A 70 -15.72 6.51 -5.50
C SER A 70 -14.25 6.18 -5.29
N VAL A 71 -13.72 5.19 -6.01
CA VAL A 71 -12.30 4.82 -5.94
C VAL A 71 -11.39 5.99 -6.35
N LEU A 72 -11.70 6.64 -7.49
CA LEU A 72 -10.94 7.78 -7.97
C LEU A 72 -11.07 9.00 -7.05
N ALA A 73 -12.23 9.18 -6.40
CA ALA A 73 -12.45 10.25 -5.43
C ALA A 73 -11.53 10.08 -4.19
N VAL A 74 -11.44 8.87 -3.63
CA VAL A 74 -10.55 8.58 -2.48
C VAL A 74 -9.07 8.70 -2.88
N TRP A 75 -8.71 8.38 -4.12
CA TRP A 75 -7.35 8.54 -4.67
C TRP A 75 -6.98 9.99 -5.03
N SER A 76 -7.96 10.90 -5.08
CA SER A 76 -7.79 12.24 -5.63
C SER A 76 -6.71 13.03 -4.90
N GLY A 77 -5.72 13.52 -5.65
CA GLY A 77 -4.55 14.26 -5.14
C GLY A 77 -3.26 13.45 -5.05
N LEU A 78 -3.32 12.11 -5.14
CA LEU A 78 -2.11 11.25 -5.11
C LEU A 78 -1.38 11.17 -6.46
N GLY A 79 -2.02 11.62 -7.55
CA GLY A 79 -1.47 11.57 -8.91
C GLY A 79 -1.46 10.16 -9.53
N TYR A 80 -1.15 10.10 -10.83
CA TYR A 80 -1.09 8.86 -11.62
C TYR A 80 -2.31 7.94 -11.41
N TYR A 81 -3.50 8.43 -11.74
CA TYR A 81 -4.79 7.76 -11.54
C TYR A 81 -4.92 6.39 -12.21
N THR A 82 -4.09 6.09 -13.21
CA THR A 82 -4.01 4.75 -13.81
C THR A 82 -3.68 3.68 -12.75
N ARG A 83 -2.91 4.00 -11.71
CA ARG A 83 -2.63 3.08 -10.59
C ARG A 83 -3.89 2.70 -9.83
N ALA A 84 -4.77 3.68 -9.54
CA ALA A 84 -6.04 3.43 -8.87
C ALA A 84 -6.95 2.53 -9.73
N LYS A 85 -7.00 2.79 -11.04
CA LYS A 85 -7.78 1.98 -11.99
C LYS A 85 -7.26 0.54 -12.06
N HIS A 86 -5.94 0.35 -12.13
CA HIS A 86 -5.35 -1.00 -12.17
C HIS A 86 -5.54 -1.75 -10.86
N LEU A 87 -5.39 -1.06 -9.72
CA LEU A 87 -5.65 -1.65 -8.40
C LEU A 87 -7.13 -2.07 -8.25
N HIS A 88 -8.06 -1.25 -8.76
CA HIS A 88 -9.49 -1.57 -8.78
C HIS A 88 -9.79 -2.78 -9.67
N ALA A 89 -9.28 -2.78 -10.91
CA ALA A 89 -9.44 -3.90 -11.82
C ALA A 89 -8.85 -5.21 -11.26
N PHE A 90 -7.68 -5.14 -10.62
CA PHE A 90 -7.06 -6.28 -9.94
C PHE A 90 -7.92 -6.83 -8.79
N ALA A 91 -8.67 -5.98 -8.09
CA ALA A 91 -9.57 -6.44 -7.03
C ALA A 91 -10.81 -7.17 -7.58
N GLN A 92 -11.16 -6.96 -8.86
CA GLN A 92 -12.36 -7.52 -9.50
C GLN A 92 -12.12 -8.86 -10.21
N THR A 93 -10.87 -9.31 -10.32
CA THR A 93 -10.49 -10.61 -10.88
C THR A 93 -10.46 -11.69 -9.82
#